data_AF-A0A519TZ91-F1
#
_entry.id   AF-A0A519TZ91-F1
#
_cell.length_a   1.000
_cell.length_b   1.000
_cell.length_c   1.000
_cell.angle_alpha   90.00
_cell.angle_beta   90.00
_cell.angle_gamma   90.00
#
_symmetry.space_group_name_H-M   'P 1'
#
loop_
_entity.id
_entity.type
_entity.pdbx_description
1 polymer ?
#
loop_
_entity_poly.entity_id
_entity_poly.type
_entity_poly.pdbx_seq_one_letter_code
_entity_poly.pdbx_strand_id
1 'polypeptide(L)'
;MYINITDSEMGNNRGSSGTLVHYLNKENRLFKSEVPMLWFNGDSKTVQSYEVKNKIDHNIAKLCRDDAKFFLVNISPSQKEITHLKELYGEDGAREKLCEYAVKIMDEYARNFKKENIQSNADLLWFGKLENHRYYNYKDKEVKSGQVKRGTVKPGEQMHIQVIVSRKDITNKIRLSPMNKSRGKNAEHSKKLGQFDRVAFKNSGERVFDQQFDFQRPMSETFRQANANAKGLRERLEMQTSANKSTPKDKQEIPKHESEHSYLKLPEPTNYLGLLLEKQDAEPLGTGLKRRKKRRKNRENEQGLSM
;
A
#
# COMPACT_ATOMS: atom_id res chain seq x y z
N MET A 1 -4.98 8.75 12.26
CA MET A 1 -5.03 8.52 10.81
C MET A 1 -3.68 8.02 10.35
N TYR A 2 -3.63 6.85 9.72
CA TYR A 2 -2.38 6.30 9.20
C TYR A 2 -2.38 6.32 7.67
N ILE A 3 -1.40 7.01 7.09
CA ILE A 3 -1.18 7.01 5.64
C ILE A 3 0.21 6.45 5.35
N ASN A 4 0.30 5.56 4.35
CA ASN A 4 1.57 5.03 3.91
C ASN A 4 1.64 4.88 2.39
N ILE A 5 2.81 5.08 1.81
CA ILE A 5 3.07 4.81 0.40
C ILE A 5 3.98 3.59 0.34
N THR A 6 3.54 2.53 -0.34
CA THR A 6 4.30 1.29 -0.49
C THR A 6 5.54 1.55 -1.35
N ASP A 7 6.69 1.06 -0.89
CA ASP A 7 7.95 1.21 -1.62
C ASP A 7 7.95 0.36 -2.91
N SER A 8 8.59 0.89 -3.94
CA SER A 8 8.81 0.26 -5.24
C SER A 8 9.51 -1.09 -5.15
N GLU A 9 10.47 -1.26 -4.23
CA GLU A 9 11.20 -2.54 -4.06
C GLU A 9 10.29 -3.67 -3.58
N MET A 10 9.25 -3.35 -2.80
CA MET A 10 8.30 -4.32 -2.28
C MET A 10 7.00 -4.38 -3.08
N GLY A 11 6.83 -3.53 -4.10
CA GLY A 11 5.52 -3.24 -4.71
C GLY A 11 5.24 -3.91 -6.06
N ASN A 12 6.19 -4.65 -6.64
CA ASN A 12 6.11 -5.22 -8.00
C ASN A 12 5.47 -4.24 -9.01
N ASN A 13 5.86 -2.98 -8.93
CA ASN A 13 5.18 -1.90 -9.61
C ASN A 13 5.84 -1.52 -10.93
N ARG A 14 6.76 -2.35 -11.43
CA ARG A 14 7.52 -2.12 -12.68
C ARG A 14 6.80 -2.69 -13.91
N GLY A 15 5.86 -3.61 -13.70
CA GLY A 15 5.04 -4.25 -14.72
C GLY A 15 3.60 -3.74 -14.73
N SER A 16 2.68 -4.59 -15.23
CA SER A 16 1.24 -4.29 -15.27
C SER A 16 0.65 -4.18 -13.87
N SER A 17 -0.30 -3.26 -13.71
CA SER A 17 -1.15 -3.11 -12.53
C SER A 17 -2.18 -4.24 -12.37
N GLY A 18 -2.36 -5.10 -13.37
CA GLY A 18 -3.41 -6.10 -13.42
C GLY A 18 -3.44 -7.05 -12.21
N THR A 19 -2.28 -7.49 -11.72
CA THR A 19 -2.22 -8.37 -10.54
C THR A 19 -2.69 -7.66 -9.28
N LEU A 20 -2.27 -6.41 -9.07
CA LEU A 20 -2.70 -5.61 -7.92
C LEU A 20 -4.19 -5.29 -8.00
N VAL A 21 -4.68 -4.85 -9.16
CA VAL A 21 -6.10 -4.55 -9.39
C VAL A 21 -6.96 -5.78 -9.16
N HIS A 22 -6.56 -6.94 -9.68
CA HIS A 22 -7.28 -8.20 -9.48
C HIS A 22 -7.33 -8.59 -8.00
N TYR A 23 -6.22 -8.43 -7.28
CA TYR A 23 -6.18 -8.71 -5.86
C TYR A 23 -7.09 -7.76 -5.09
N LEU A 24 -7.00 -6.44 -5.31
CA LEU A 24 -7.82 -5.43 -4.60
C LEU A 24 -9.31 -5.66 -4.80
N ASN A 25 -9.69 -6.30 -5.91
CA ASN A 25 -11.07 -6.71 -6.16
C ASN A 25 -11.50 -8.02 -5.45
N LYS A 26 -10.69 -8.56 -4.52
CA LYS A 26 -10.98 -9.82 -3.80
C LYS A 26 -12.25 -9.76 -2.95
N GLU A 27 -12.53 -8.63 -2.31
CA GLU A 27 -13.67 -8.53 -1.39
C GLU A 27 -14.99 -8.77 -2.13
N ASN A 28 -15.13 -8.24 -3.34
CA ASN A 28 -16.30 -8.49 -4.19
C ASN A 28 -16.47 -9.96 -4.59
N ARG A 29 -15.41 -10.78 -4.53
CA ARG A 29 -15.46 -12.22 -4.82
C ARG A 29 -15.72 -13.05 -3.56
N LEU A 30 -15.11 -12.66 -2.45
CA LEU A 30 -15.17 -13.38 -1.17
C LEU A 30 -16.44 -13.07 -0.39
N PHE A 31 -16.81 -11.79 -0.35
CA PHE A 31 -18.01 -11.28 0.30
C PHE A 31 -18.97 -10.90 -0.81
N LYS A 32 -19.87 -11.84 -1.16
CA LYS A 32 -20.93 -11.60 -2.15
C LYS A 32 -21.94 -10.62 -1.56
N SER A 33 -21.63 -9.34 -1.62
CA SER A 33 -22.61 -8.27 -1.38
C SER A 33 -23.51 -8.13 -2.59
N GLU A 34 -24.76 -7.73 -2.38
CA GLU A 34 -25.72 -7.44 -3.46
C GLU A 34 -25.20 -6.32 -4.37
N VAL A 35 -24.43 -5.38 -3.81
CA VAL A 35 -23.79 -4.29 -4.55
C VAL A 35 -22.28 -4.47 -4.51
N PRO A 36 -21.61 -4.68 -5.66
CA PRO A 36 -20.17 -4.77 -5.70
C PRO A 36 -19.56 -3.40 -5.38
N MET A 37 -18.57 -3.37 -4.48
CA MET A 37 -17.81 -2.15 -4.23
C MET A 37 -17.02 -1.81 -5.49
N LEU A 38 -17.32 -0.72 -6.17
CA LEU A 38 -16.58 -0.32 -7.37
C LEU A 38 -15.33 0.50 -7.00
N TRP A 39 -14.50 0.80 -8.01
CA TRP A 39 -13.40 1.73 -7.84
C TRP A 39 -13.91 3.16 -7.96
N PHE A 40 -13.19 4.09 -7.35
CA PHE A 40 -13.53 5.51 -7.43
C PHE A 40 -12.29 6.37 -7.69
N ASN A 41 -12.50 7.60 -8.11
CA ASN A 41 -11.51 8.67 -8.18
C ASN A 41 -12.21 10.01 -7.87
N GLY A 42 -11.58 11.14 -8.21
CA GLY A 42 -12.18 12.48 -7.99
C GLY A 42 -13.47 12.73 -8.77
N ASP A 43 -13.65 12.07 -9.93
CA ASP A 43 -14.75 12.36 -10.87
C ASP A 43 -15.86 11.30 -10.86
N SER A 44 -15.53 10.05 -10.51
CA SER A 44 -16.42 8.90 -10.63
C SER A 44 -16.30 7.97 -9.44
N LYS A 45 -17.44 7.43 -8.99
CA LYS A 45 -17.54 6.40 -7.93
C LYS A 45 -17.77 4.99 -8.48
N THR A 46 -17.89 4.82 -9.80
CA THR A 46 -18.40 3.60 -10.43
C THR A 46 -17.43 3.02 -11.46
N VAL A 47 -16.13 3.12 -11.20
CA VAL A 47 -15.07 2.68 -12.12
C VAL A 47 -14.87 1.17 -12.05
N GLN A 48 -14.80 0.52 -13.20
CA GLN A 48 -14.62 -0.92 -13.31
C GLN A 48 -13.15 -1.34 -13.21
N SER A 49 -12.89 -2.54 -12.70
CA SER A 49 -11.51 -3.03 -12.51
C SER A 49 -10.71 -3.10 -13.83
N TYR A 50 -11.34 -3.48 -14.95
CA TYR A 50 -10.65 -3.52 -16.25
C TYR A 50 -10.25 -2.12 -16.73
N GLU A 51 -11.06 -1.10 -16.41
CA GLU A 51 -10.81 0.28 -16.78
C GLU A 51 -9.62 0.84 -15.99
N VAL A 52 -9.58 0.59 -14.68
CA VAL A 52 -8.44 0.94 -13.82
C VAL A 52 -7.14 0.36 -14.37
N LYS A 53 -7.14 -0.96 -14.64
CA LYS A 53 -5.97 -1.64 -15.21
C LYS A 53 -5.56 -0.99 -16.53
N ASN A 54 -6.49 -0.81 -17.45
CA ASN A 54 -6.19 -0.29 -18.78
C ASN A 54 -5.64 1.14 -18.70
N LYS A 55 -6.28 2.04 -17.94
CA LYS A 55 -5.82 3.43 -17.80
C LYS A 55 -4.42 3.50 -17.18
N ILE A 56 -4.16 2.76 -16.11
CA ILE A 56 -2.84 2.76 -15.45
C ILE A 56 -1.75 2.15 -16.36
N ASP A 57 -2.03 1.02 -17.02
CA ASP A 57 -1.04 0.32 -17.84
C ASP A 57 -0.66 1.10 -19.11
N HIS A 58 -1.54 1.95 -19.64
CA HIS A 58 -1.26 2.81 -20.81
C HIS A 58 -0.62 4.16 -20.42
N ASN A 59 -0.63 4.54 -19.14
CA ASN A 59 -0.05 5.80 -18.66
C ASN A 59 1.45 5.67 -18.31
N ILE A 60 2.24 5.19 -19.28
CA ILE A 60 3.66 4.83 -19.07
C ILE A 60 4.62 5.51 -20.06
N ALA A 61 4.22 6.63 -20.67
CA ALA A 61 5.01 7.26 -21.72
C ALA A 61 6.40 7.68 -21.20
N LYS A 62 7.43 7.24 -21.93
CA LYS A 62 8.86 7.45 -21.64
C LYS A 62 9.31 6.84 -20.29
N LEU A 63 8.60 5.86 -19.75
CA LEU A 63 9.07 5.06 -18.61
C LEU A 63 9.85 3.84 -19.11
N CYS A 64 11.01 3.58 -18.53
CA CYS A 64 11.81 2.40 -18.86
C CYS A 64 11.23 1.14 -18.20
N ARG A 65 11.70 -0.04 -18.60
CA ARG A 65 11.33 -1.32 -17.97
C ARG A 65 11.55 -1.28 -16.46
N ASP A 66 12.65 -0.68 -16.05
CA ASP A 66 13.10 -0.58 -14.67
C ASP A 66 12.39 0.47 -13.83
N ASP A 67 11.61 1.35 -14.46
CA ASP A 67 10.86 2.35 -13.74
C ASP A 67 9.62 1.75 -13.06
N ALA A 68 9.34 2.17 -11.82
CA ALA A 68 7.99 2.05 -11.26
C ALA A 68 6.97 2.69 -12.22
N LYS A 69 5.83 2.04 -12.45
CA LYS A 69 4.72 2.48 -13.31
C LYS A 69 3.59 3.07 -12.49
N PHE A 70 3.39 2.57 -11.28
CA PHE A 70 2.41 3.05 -10.33
C PHE A 70 2.94 2.97 -8.89
N PHE A 71 2.23 3.61 -7.96
CA PHE A 71 2.47 3.56 -6.53
C PHE A 71 1.17 3.20 -5.83
N LEU A 72 1.28 2.60 -4.64
CA LEU A 72 0.15 2.23 -3.80
C LEU A 72 0.17 3.10 -2.55
N VAL A 73 -0.89 3.88 -2.34
CA VAL A 73 -1.11 4.69 -1.14
C VAL A 73 -2.18 4.00 -0.30
N ASN A 74 -1.84 3.67 0.94
CA ASN A 74 -2.74 3.05 1.89
C ASN A 74 -3.22 4.13 2.86
N ILE A 75 -4.53 4.33 2.92
CA ILE A 75 -5.22 5.22 3.85
C ILE A 75 -5.94 4.34 4.86
N SER A 76 -5.51 4.41 6.10
CA SER A 76 -5.90 3.50 7.16
C SER A 76 -6.34 4.30 8.38
N PRO A 77 -7.64 4.59 8.51
CA PRO A 77 -8.20 5.09 9.76
C PRO A 77 -7.90 4.14 10.92
N SER A 78 -7.78 4.71 12.11
CA SER A 78 -7.75 3.98 13.38
C SER A 78 -9.16 3.50 13.76
N GLN A 79 -9.24 2.57 14.72
CA GLN A 79 -10.54 2.10 15.23
C GLN A 79 -11.41 3.26 15.72
N LYS A 80 -10.83 4.19 16.51
CA LYS A 80 -11.52 5.37 17.04
C LYS A 80 -12.07 6.27 15.93
N GLU A 81 -11.30 6.45 14.87
CA GLU A 81 -11.70 7.27 13.72
C GLU A 81 -12.85 6.61 12.94
N ILE A 82 -12.84 5.28 12.80
CA ILE A 82 -13.94 4.55 12.15
C ILE A 82 -15.20 4.62 12.99
N THR A 83 -15.09 4.38 14.31
CA THR A 83 -16.21 4.50 15.24
C THR A 83 -16.83 5.89 15.19
N HIS A 84 -16.01 6.95 15.23
CA HIS A 84 -16.48 8.33 15.12
C HIS A 84 -17.24 8.60 13.81
N LEU A 85 -16.75 8.11 12.67
CA LEU A 85 -17.45 8.24 11.39
C LEU A 85 -18.80 7.50 11.40
N LYS A 86 -18.85 6.31 12.00
CA LYS A 86 -20.08 5.52 12.10
C LYS A 86 -21.11 6.16 13.04
N GLU A 87 -20.67 6.77 14.13
CA GLU A 87 -21.53 7.51 15.05
C GLU A 87 -22.17 8.75 14.38
N LEU A 88 -21.40 9.46 13.56
CA LEU A 88 -21.88 10.67 12.88
C LEU A 88 -22.75 10.40 11.64
N TYR A 89 -22.41 9.38 10.85
CA TYR A 89 -22.98 9.19 9.51
C TYR A 89 -23.61 7.81 9.28
N GLY A 90 -23.55 6.91 10.27
CA GLY A 90 -23.93 5.51 10.10
C GLY A 90 -22.92 4.70 9.28
N GLU A 91 -23.23 3.43 9.05
CA GLU A 91 -22.36 2.49 8.32
C GLU A 91 -22.08 2.91 6.88
N ASP A 92 -23.13 3.18 6.10
CA ASP A 92 -23.00 3.53 4.68
C ASP A 92 -22.48 4.96 4.49
N GLY A 93 -22.91 5.89 5.35
CA GLY A 93 -22.40 7.26 5.33
C GLY A 93 -20.92 7.33 5.69
N ALA A 94 -20.43 6.52 6.64
CA ALA A 94 -19.01 6.43 6.96
C ALA A 94 -18.17 6.00 5.74
N ARG A 95 -18.68 5.05 4.94
CA ARG A 95 -18.01 4.60 3.70
C ARG A 95 -17.90 5.73 2.69
N GLU A 96 -18.99 6.45 2.42
CA GLU A 96 -18.97 7.58 1.50
C GLU A 96 -18.06 8.71 1.97
N LYS A 97 -18.14 9.07 3.25
CA LYS A 97 -17.32 10.13 3.85
C LYS A 97 -15.85 9.79 3.82
N LEU A 98 -15.49 8.52 4.01
CA LEU A 98 -14.11 8.09 3.90
C LEU A 98 -13.59 8.18 2.45
N CYS A 99 -14.42 7.89 1.46
CA CYS A 99 -14.09 8.10 0.04
C CYS A 99 -13.90 9.61 -0.28
N GLU A 100 -14.77 10.48 0.21
CA GLU A 100 -14.62 11.94 0.07
C GLU A 100 -13.31 12.44 0.71
N TYR A 101 -12.99 11.93 1.90
CA TYR A 101 -11.73 12.21 2.57
C TYR A 101 -10.52 11.76 1.73
N ALA A 102 -10.58 10.58 1.10
CA ALA A 102 -9.51 10.12 0.21
C ALA A 102 -9.28 11.06 -0.97
N VAL A 103 -10.33 11.66 -1.55
CA VAL A 103 -10.20 12.68 -2.61
C VAL A 103 -9.40 13.88 -2.11
N LYS A 104 -9.72 14.41 -0.91
CA LYS A 104 -8.96 15.53 -0.31
C LYS A 104 -7.51 15.17 0.00
N ILE A 105 -7.25 13.93 0.40
CA ILE A 105 -5.88 13.44 0.58
C ILE A 105 -5.13 13.38 -0.73
N MET A 106 -5.80 13.03 -1.83
CA MET A 106 -5.18 13.07 -3.15
C MET A 106 -4.90 14.50 -3.64
N ASP A 107 -5.65 15.51 -3.18
CA ASP A 107 -5.28 16.92 -3.38
C ASP A 107 -4.00 17.29 -2.65
N GLU A 108 -3.86 16.90 -1.38
CA GLU A 108 -2.62 17.09 -0.61
C GLU A 108 -1.46 16.31 -1.25
N TYR A 109 -1.71 15.11 -1.80
CA TYR A 109 -0.71 14.33 -2.54
C TYR A 109 -0.23 15.09 -3.78
N ALA A 110 -1.13 15.69 -4.57
CA ALA A 110 -0.80 16.50 -5.73
C ALA A 110 0.05 17.72 -5.35
N ARG A 111 -0.44 18.53 -4.40
CA ARG A 111 0.24 19.76 -3.95
C ARG A 111 1.63 19.49 -3.38
N ASN A 112 1.84 18.33 -2.77
CA ASN A 112 3.14 17.97 -2.22
C ASN A 112 4.25 17.84 -3.27
N PHE A 113 3.91 17.66 -4.55
CA PHE A 113 4.91 17.65 -5.63
C PHE A 113 5.58 19.01 -5.89
N LYS A 114 4.94 20.11 -5.44
CA LYS A 114 5.39 21.50 -5.63
C LYS A 114 5.70 21.82 -7.10
N LYS A 115 4.82 21.38 -8.00
CA LYS A 115 4.91 21.62 -9.45
C LYS A 115 3.74 22.52 -9.88
N GLU A 116 4.02 23.52 -10.72
CA GLU A 116 3.01 24.48 -11.17
C GLU A 116 1.83 23.82 -11.89
N ASN A 117 2.08 22.73 -12.62
CA ASN A 117 1.06 22.00 -13.38
C ASN A 117 0.38 20.87 -12.58
N ILE A 118 0.65 20.73 -11.27
CA ILE A 118 0.08 19.67 -10.42
C ILE A 118 -0.44 20.33 -9.14
N GLN A 119 -1.73 20.64 -9.12
CA GLN A 119 -2.38 21.41 -8.07
C GLN A 119 -3.43 20.61 -7.30
N SER A 120 -4.07 19.62 -7.92
CA SER A 120 -5.14 18.86 -7.28
C SER A 120 -5.17 17.40 -7.74
N ASN A 121 -6.08 16.64 -7.15
CA ASN A 121 -6.31 15.25 -7.52
C ASN A 121 -6.70 15.05 -9.00
N ALA A 122 -7.23 16.09 -9.66
CA ALA A 122 -7.61 16.07 -11.07
C ALA A 122 -6.40 15.95 -12.02
N ASP A 123 -5.23 16.40 -11.57
CA ASP A 123 -3.99 16.32 -12.36
C ASP A 123 -3.33 14.93 -12.27
N LEU A 124 -3.84 14.07 -11.39
CA LEU A 124 -3.30 12.75 -11.10
C LEU A 124 -4.14 11.67 -11.79
N LEU A 125 -3.49 10.66 -12.37
CA LEU A 125 -4.19 9.43 -12.71
C LEU A 125 -4.17 8.47 -11.52
N TRP A 126 -5.28 8.38 -10.80
CA TRP A 126 -5.41 7.54 -9.61
C TRP A 126 -6.78 6.87 -9.50
N PHE A 127 -6.83 5.77 -8.76
CA PHE A 127 -8.06 5.07 -8.42
C PHE A 127 -8.00 4.53 -6.99
N GLY A 128 -9.03 4.80 -6.21
CA GLY A 128 -9.23 4.30 -4.85
C GLY A 128 -10.12 3.05 -4.83
N LYS A 129 -9.85 2.17 -3.88
CA LYS A 129 -10.68 1.03 -3.53
C LYS A 129 -10.94 1.04 -2.03
N LEU A 130 -12.21 1.08 -1.65
CA LEU A 130 -12.63 0.87 -0.26
C LEU A 130 -12.63 -0.63 0.04
N GLU A 131 -12.01 -1.01 1.15
CA GLU A 131 -11.98 -2.38 1.68
C GLU A 131 -12.42 -2.38 3.15
N ASN A 132 -13.16 -3.41 3.56
CA ASN A 132 -13.68 -3.55 4.92
C ASN A 132 -12.84 -4.50 5.78
N HIS A 133 -11.99 -5.34 5.19
CA HIS A 133 -11.27 -6.39 5.90
C HIS A 133 -9.76 -6.27 5.68
N ARG A 134 -9.01 -6.40 6.78
CA ARG A 134 -7.56 -6.63 6.76
C ARG A 134 -7.28 -8.06 7.17
N TYR A 135 -6.19 -8.62 6.67
CA TYR A 135 -5.83 -10.00 6.92
C TYR A 135 -4.49 -10.09 7.67
N TYR A 136 -4.38 -11.10 8.53
CA TYR A 136 -3.14 -11.44 9.19
C TYR A 136 -2.08 -11.90 8.18
N ASN A 137 -0.89 -11.31 8.28
CA ASN A 137 0.25 -11.59 7.43
C ASN A 137 1.40 -12.22 8.24
N TYR A 138 2.40 -12.75 7.54
CA TYR A 138 3.54 -13.45 8.13
C TYR A 138 4.41 -12.59 9.09
N LYS A 139 4.31 -11.26 9.01
CA LYS A 139 5.05 -10.35 9.89
C LYS A 139 4.32 -10.09 11.21
N ASP A 140 3.01 -10.33 11.26
CA ASP A 140 2.20 -10.14 12.46
C ASP A 140 2.69 -11.08 13.58
N LYS A 141 2.72 -10.57 14.81
CA LYS A 141 3.29 -11.30 15.95
C LYS A 141 2.48 -12.55 16.24
N GLU A 142 1.17 -12.45 16.09
CA GLU A 142 0.16 -13.47 16.31
C GLU A 142 0.30 -14.65 15.33
N VAL A 143 0.76 -14.36 14.10
CA VAL A 143 1.09 -15.40 13.13
C VAL A 143 2.42 -16.05 13.48
N LYS A 144 3.42 -15.26 13.87
CA LYS A 144 4.74 -15.77 14.28
C LYS A 144 4.70 -16.62 15.55
N SER A 145 3.82 -16.28 16.49
CA SER A 145 3.60 -17.05 17.72
C SER A 145 2.70 -18.28 17.49
N GLY A 146 2.17 -18.46 16.28
CA GLY A 146 1.26 -19.57 15.94
C GLY A 146 -0.15 -19.43 16.51
N GLN A 147 -0.48 -18.30 17.16
CA GLN A 147 -1.80 -18.05 17.75
C GLN A 147 -2.89 -17.90 16.67
N VAL A 148 -2.55 -17.30 15.53
CA VAL A 148 -3.49 -17.04 14.45
C VAL A 148 -2.91 -17.53 13.13
N LYS A 149 -3.73 -18.22 12.33
CA LYS A 149 -3.35 -18.63 10.98
C LYS A 149 -3.21 -17.42 10.07
N ARG A 150 -2.20 -17.45 9.19
CA ARG A 150 -2.06 -16.47 8.11
C ARG A 150 -3.31 -16.44 7.23
N GLY A 151 -3.70 -15.25 6.78
CA GLY A 151 -4.87 -15.09 5.91
C GLY A 151 -6.20 -15.09 6.67
N THR A 152 -6.18 -15.23 8.00
CA THR A 152 -7.35 -14.97 8.85
C THR A 152 -7.67 -13.48 8.84
N VAL A 153 -8.95 -13.12 8.86
CA VAL A 153 -9.43 -11.73 8.95
C VAL A 153 -9.05 -11.16 10.33
N LYS A 154 -8.54 -9.94 10.36
CA LYS A 154 -8.27 -9.21 11.61
C LYS A 154 -9.60 -8.80 12.25
N PRO A 155 -9.77 -8.98 13.57
CA PRO A 155 -10.99 -8.57 14.25
C PRO A 155 -11.15 -7.04 14.28
N GLY A 156 -12.35 -6.58 14.60
CA GLY A 156 -12.69 -5.16 14.70
C GLY A 156 -12.90 -4.47 13.35
N GLU A 157 -13.03 -3.15 13.38
CA GLU A 157 -13.33 -2.35 12.21
C GLU A 157 -12.09 -2.14 11.35
N GLN A 158 -12.03 -2.80 10.20
CA GLN A 158 -10.85 -2.75 9.34
C GLN A 158 -11.06 -1.88 8.10
N MET A 159 -12.05 -0.99 8.10
CA MET A 159 -12.33 -0.09 6.98
C MET A 159 -11.08 0.72 6.61
N HIS A 160 -10.70 0.64 5.34
CA HIS A 160 -9.52 1.33 4.81
C HIS A 160 -9.64 1.54 3.30
N ILE A 161 -8.83 2.45 2.77
CA ILE A 161 -8.78 2.74 1.34
C ILE A 161 -7.38 2.43 0.83
N GLN A 162 -7.32 1.73 -0.29
CA GLN A 162 -6.10 1.49 -1.04
C GLN A 162 -6.19 2.23 -2.38
N VAL A 163 -5.25 3.12 -2.62
CA VAL A 163 -5.21 3.99 -3.80
C VAL A 163 -4.05 3.60 -4.69
N ILE A 164 -4.34 3.21 -5.93
CA ILE A 164 -3.34 3.06 -6.99
C ILE A 164 -3.16 4.40 -7.69
N VAL A 165 -1.92 4.88 -7.79
CA VAL A 165 -1.58 6.16 -8.42
C VAL A 165 -0.55 5.91 -9.51
N SER A 166 -0.78 6.39 -10.72
CA SER A 166 0.20 6.30 -11.79
C SER A 166 1.45 7.13 -11.45
N ARG A 167 2.62 6.68 -11.92
CA ARG A 167 3.84 7.51 -11.87
C ARG A 167 3.76 8.71 -12.82
N LYS A 168 2.82 8.72 -13.75
CA LYS A 168 2.61 9.82 -14.67
C LYS A 168 1.38 10.61 -14.24
N ASP A 169 1.39 11.91 -14.52
CA ASP A 169 0.19 12.74 -14.43
C ASP A 169 -0.91 12.23 -15.38
N ILE A 170 -2.10 12.80 -15.28
CA ILE A 170 -3.24 12.42 -16.13
C ILE A 170 -2.97 12.64 -17.63
N THR A 171 -2.07 13.57 -17.98
CA THR A 171 -1.71 13.86 -19.38
C THR A 171 -0.63 12.93 -19.95
N ASN A 172 -0.10 12.00 -19.16
CA ASN A 172 0.98 11.09 -19.54
C ASN A 172 2.32 11.80 -19.87
N LYS A 173 2.56 13.02 -19.38
CA LYS A 173 3.74 13.83 -19.72
C LYS A 173 4.70 13.99 -18.54
N ILE A 174 4.19 14.32 -17.37
CA ILE A 174 4.96 14.66 -16.17
C ILE A 174 5.21 13.39 -15.33
N ARG A 175 6.45 13.22 -14.82
CA ARG A 175 6.79 12.13 -13.89
C ARG A 175 6.56 12.60 -12.45
N LEU A 176 5.79 11.84 -11.70
CA LEU A 176 5.38 12.05 -10.32
C LEU A 176 5.85 10.85 -9.50
N SER A 177 6.95 11.01 -8.75
CA SER A 177 7.46 9.96 -7.88
C SER A 177 7.48 10.43 -6.43
N PRO A 178 6.68 9.82 -5.53
CA PRO A 178 6.72 10.12 -4.10
C PRO A 178 7.99 9.59 -3.41
N MET A 179 8.81 8.84 -4.15
CA MET A 179 10.07 8.25 -3.67
C MET A 179 11.29 9.11 -4.04
N ASN A 180 11.08 10.35 -4.51
CA ASN A 180 12.18 11.23 -4.85
C ASN A 180 13.01 11.59 -3.60
N LYS A 181 14.32 11.35 -3.64
CA LYS A 181 15.26 11.68 -2.55
C LYS A 181 15.75 13.13 -2.59
N SER A 182 15.40 13.89 -3.64
CA SER A 182 15.78 15.29 -3.81
C SER A 182 15.16 16.15 -2.70
N ARG A 183 15.99 16.52 -1.70
CA ARG A 183 15.56 17.27 -0.50
C ARG A 183 15.47 18.78 -0.68
N GLY A 184 15.36 19.30 -1.90
CA GLY A 184 15.22 20.74 -2.07
C GLY A 184 16.51 21.55 -1.91
N LYS A 185 17.68 20.93 -1.64
CA LYS A 185 18.94 21.65 -1.36
C LYS A 185 19.31 22.66 -2.46
N ASN A 186 18.99 22.34 -3.72
CA ASN A 186 19.04 23.28 -4.84
C ASN A 186 17.62 23.61 -5.28
N ALA A 187 17.15 24.82 -4.99
CA ALA A 187 15.77 25.23 -5.21
C ALA A 187 15.33 25.07 -6.69
N GLU A 188 16.16 25.50 -7.64
CA GLU A 188 15.87 25.42 -9.08
C GLU A 188 15.79 23.97 -9.59
N HIS A 189 16.79 23.14 -9.26
CA HIS A 189 16.82 21.72 -9.64
C HIS A 189 15.64 20.96 -9.01
N SER A 190 15.28 21.31 -7.78
CA SER A 190 14.19 20.66 -7.05
C SER A 190 12.82 21.10 -7.52
N LYS A 191 12.66 22.35 -8.00
CA LYS A 191 11.45 22.83 -8.69
C LYS A 191 11.24 22.03 -10.00
N LYS A 192 12.33 21.75 -10.74
CA LYS A 192 12.28 20.98 -11.99
C LYS A 192 12.00 19.48 -11.77
N LEU A 193 12.71 18.80 -10.87
CA LEU A 193 12.49 17.36 -10.62
C LEU A 193 11.24 17.06 -9.77
N GLY A 194 10.71 18.06 -9.06
CA GLY A 194 9.66 17.88 -8.07
C GLY A 194 10.25 17.44 -6.72
N GLN A 195 9.66 17.95 -5.65
CA GLN A 195 9.93 17.51 -4.27
C GLN A 195 8.75 16.68 -3.82
N PHE A 196 8.93 15.69 -2.95
CA PHE A 196 7.79 15.07 -2.27
C PHE A 196 8.19 14.79 -0.84
N ASP A 197 7.57 15.49 0.10
CA ASP A 197 7.83 15.28 1.52
C ASP A 197 6.85 14.25 2.08
N ARG A 198 7.31 13.01 2.23
CA ARG A 198 6.49 11.91 2.77
C ARG A 198 6.05 12.17 4.21
N VAL A 199 6.82 12.90 5.00
CA VAL A 199 6.46 13.24 6.39
C VAL A 199 5.36 14.29 6.39
N ALA A 200 5.51 15.34 5.57
CA ALA A 200 4.46 16.34 5.41
C ALA A 200 3.14 15.74 4.91
N PHE A 201 3.21 14.82 3.93
CA PHE A 201 2.02 14.12 3.42
C PHE A 201 1.35 13.22 4.46
N LYS A 202 2.12 12.52 5.30
CA LYS A 202 1.54 11.73 6.40
C LYS A 202 0.85 12.62 7.44
N ASN A 203 1.47 13.76 7.77
CA ASN A 203 0.90 14.75 8.67
C ASN A 203 -0.37 15.41 8.11
N SER A 204 -0.45 15.65 6.80
CA SER A 204 -1.66 16.23 6.22
C SER A 204 -2.86 15.30 6.36
N GLY A 205 -2.65 13.98 6.40
CA GLY A 205 -3.68 13.00 6.72
C GLY A 205 -4.45 13.31 8.01
N GLU A 206 -3.72 13.51 9.10
CA GLU A 206 -4.33 13.84 10.40
C GLU A 206 -5.07 15.17 10.34
N ARG A 207 -4.39 16.21 9.84
CA ARG A 207 -4.98 17.56 9.75
C ARG A 207 -6.26 17.57 8.94
N VAL A 208 -6.28 16.94 7.76
CA VAL A 208 -7.46 16.92 6.89
C VAL A 208 -8.59 16.12 7.53
N PHE A 209 -8.29 15.00 8.18
CA PHE A 209 -9.30 14.18 8.86
C PHE A 209 -9.93 14.95 10.02
N ASP A 210 -9.09 15.50 10.89
CA ASP A 210 -9.50 16.21 12.09
C ASP A 210 -10.34 17.45 11.71
N GLN A 211 -9.94 18.20 10.67
CA GLN A 211 -10.70 19.34 10.15
C GLN A 211 -12.03 18.96 9.47
N GLN A 212 -12.05 17.85 8.74
CA GLN A 212 -13.24 17.45 7.97
C GLN A 212 -14.33 16.84 8.84
N PHE A 213 -13.95 16.13 9.91
CA PHE A 213 -14.88 15.37 10.75
C PHE A 213 -14.97 15.88 12.19
N ASP A 214 -14.36 17.04 12.47
CA ASP A 214 -14.26 17.63 13.81
C ASP A 214 -13.77 16.60 14.85
N PHE A 215 -12.75 15.84 14.48
CA PHE A 215 -12.23 14.77 15.32
C PHE A 215 -11.20 15.31 16.32
N GLN A 216 -11.53 15.24 17.60
CA GLN A 216 -10.68 15.72 18.70
C GLN A 216 -9.57 14.71 19.02
N ARG A 217 -8.47 14.80 18.27
CA ARG A 217 -7.31 13.91 18.44
C ARG A 217 -6.48 14.29 19.68
N PRO A 218 -6.18 13.34 20.58
CA PRO A 218 -5.23 13.57 21.66
C PRO A 218 -3.82 13.84 21.12
N MET A 219 -3.08 14.77 21.73
CA MET A 219 -1.70 15.06 21.33
C MET A 219 -0.80 13.81 21.35
N SER A 220 -1.01 12.91 22.31
CA SER A 220 -0.33 11.61 22.46
C SER A 220 -0.48 10.68 21.25
N GLU A 221 -1.54 10.86 20.45
CA GLU A 221 -1.88 10.02 19.29
C GLU A 221 -1.54 10.70 17.95
N THR A 222 -0.81 11.81 17.98
CA THR A 222 -0.35 12.49 16.77
C THR A 222 0.82 11.76 16.10
N PHE A 223 0.85 11.79 14.77
CA PHE A 223 1.94 11.25 13.98
C PHE A 223 3.28 11.88 14.38
N ARG A 224 3.29 13.17 14.71
CA ARG A 224 4.50 13.87 15.17
C ARG A 224 5.11 13.21 16.40
N GLN A 225 4.28 12.88 17.39
CA GLN A 225 4.75 12.24 18.62
C GLN A 225 5.18 10.80 18.37
N ALA A 226 4.41 10.03 17.60
CA ALA A 226 4.80 8.68 17.20
C ALA A 226 6.14 8.65 16.44
N ASN A 227 6.35 9.59 15.52
CA ASN A 227 7.57 9.69 14.73
C ASN A 227 8.77 10.14 15.58
N ALA A 228 8.59 11.07 16.53
CA ALA A 228 9.62 11.48 17.48
C ALA A 228 10.06 10.30 18.36
N ASN A 229 9.10 9.55 18.90
CA ASN A 229 9.36 8.36 19.72
C ASN A 229 10.09 7.28 18.91
N ALA A 230 9.68 7.03 17.67
CA ALA A 230 10.32 6.06 16.79
C ALA A 230 11.76 6.47 16.45
N LYS A 231 12.01 7.76 16.22
CA LYS A 231 13.37 8.28 15.99
C LYS A 231 14.26 8.10 17.21
N GLY A 232 13.77 8.46 18.41
CA GLY A 232 14.52 8.27 19.65
C GLY A 232 14.76 6.81 20.01
N LEU A 233 13.84 5.90 19.66
CA LEU A 233 14.06 4.46 19.80
C LEU A 233 15.13 3.96 18.83
N ARG A 234 15.10 4.43 17.59
CA ARG A 234 16.09 4.08 16.58
C ARG A 234 17.50 4.55 16.97
N GLU A 235 17.64 5.78 17.45
CA GLU A 235 18.90 6.31 17.95
C GLU A 235 19.42 5.49 19.15
N ARG A 236 18.55 5.08 20.08
CA ARG A 236 18.91 4.17 21.18
C ARG A 236 19.37 2.80 20.71
N LEU A 237 18.68 2.19 19.75
CA LEU A 237 19.06 0.90 19.17
C LEU A 237 20.39 1.00 18.41
N GLU A 238 20.59 2.07 17.64
CA GLU A 238 21.84 2.33 16.93
C GLU A 238 23.00 2.48 17.92
N MET A 239 22.83 3.26 19.01
CA MET A 239 23.81 3.39 20.10
C MET A 239 24.15 2.05 20.76
N GLN A 240 23.15 1.20 21.05
CA GLN A 240 23.36 -0.14 21.61
C GLN A 240 24.12 -1.06 20.63
N THR A 241 23.81 -0.99 19.33
CA THR A 241 24.53 -1.77 18.32
C THR A 241 25.98 -1.31 18.11
N SER A 242 26.27 -0.02 18.28
CA SER A 242 27.64 0.50 18.25
C SER A 242 28.41 0.20 19.53
N ALA A 243 27.77 0.22 20.70
CA ALA A 243 28.41 -0.13 21.98
C ALA A 243 28.76 -1.63 22.07
N ASN A 244 27.94 -2.51 21.49
CA ASN A 244 28.22 -3.96 21.42
C ASN A 244 29.35 -4.34 20.43
N LYS A 245 29.90 -3.40 19.65
CA LYS A 245 31.07 -3.64 18.77
C LYS A 245 32.41 -3.36 19.43
N SER A 246 32.43 -2.88 20.68
CA SER A 246 33.65 -2.46 21.37
C SER A 246 33.74 -2.96 22.81
N THR A 247 33.58 -4.27 23.05
CA THR A 247 34.23 -4.98 24.18
C THR A 247 33.98 -6.49 24.10
N PRO A 248 35.01 -7.35 24.21
CA PRO A 248 34.84 -8.75 24.59
C PRO A 248 34.94 -8.88 26.11
N LYS A 249 33.92 -9.45 26.77
CA LYS A 249 34.07 -10.48 27.82
C LYS A 249 32.75 -10.91 28.49
N ASP A 250 32.71 -12.23 28.66
CA ASP A 250 32.05 -13.11 29.63
C ASP A 250 30.54 -13.06 29.91
N LYS A 251 29.96 -14.25 29.72
CA LYS A 251 28.60 -14.64 30.09
C LYS A 251 28.51 -14.84 31.60
N GLN A 252 27.55 -14.18 32.24
CA GLN A 252 26.89 -14.69 33.44
C GLN A 252 25.38 -14.42 33.33
N GLU A 253 24.58 -15.47 33.53
CA GLU A 253 23.11 -15.45 33.63
C GLU A 253 22.68 -14.80 34.97
N ILE A 254 21.54 -14.11 35.08
CA ILE A 254 20.20 -14.51 35.63
C ILE A 254 19.54 -13.16 36.13
N PRO A 255 18.22 -12.96 36.42
CA PRO A 255 16.95 -13.47 35.88
C PRO A 255 16.04 -12.35 35.30
N LYS A 256 14.93 -12.77 34.68
CA LYS A 256 13.80 -11.96 34.18
C LYS A 256 13.06 -11.22 35.31
N HIS A 257 12.73 -9.95 35.07
CA HIS A 257 11.59 -9.30 35.72
C HIS A 257 10.63 -8.80 34.64
N GLU A 258 9.43 -9.37 34.64
CA GLU A 258 8.32 -8.94 33.79
C GLU A 258 7.83 -7.56 34.29
N SER A 259 7.67 -6.63 33.35
CA SER A 259 6.77 -5.49 33.52
C SER A 259 5.91 -5.38 32.26
N GLU A 260 4.63 -5.70 32.43
CA GLU A 260 3.60 -5.54 31.42
C GLU A 260 3.37 -4.06 31.15
N HIS A 261 3.84 -3.56 30.01
CA HIS A 261 3.29 -2.36 29.40
C HIS A 261 2.85 -2.69 27.97
N SER A 262 1.54 -2.87 27.81
CA SER A 262 0.84 -3.12 26.55
C SER A 262 0.76 -1.86 25.70
N TYR A 263 1.84 -1.56 24.97
CA TYR A 263 1.77 -0.57 23.90
C TYR A 263 1.17 -1.21 22.64
N LEU A 264 -0.04 -0.75 22.27
CA LEU A 264 -0.64 -1.01 20.96
C LEU A 264 0.36 -0.66 19.86
N LYS A 265 0.90 -1.70 19.21
CA LYS A 265 1.90 -1.55 18.15
C LYS A 265 1.21 -1.07 16.88
N LEU A 266 1.74 0.02 16.30
CA LEU A 266 1.31 0.54 15.00
C LEU A 266 1.29 -0.59 13.95
N PRO A 267 0.27 -0.65 13.06
CA PRO A 267 0.23 -1.62 11.99
C PRO A 267 1.41 -1.39 11.03
N GLU A 268 2.36 -2.32 11.08
CA GLU A 268 3.52 -2.35 10.20
C GLU A 268 3.06 -2.49 8.73
N PRO A 269 3.78 -1.89 7.76
CA PRO A 269 3.41 -1.96 6.36
C PRO A 269 3.30 -3.42 5.90
N THR A 270 2.08 -3.81 5.58
CA THR A 270 1.70 -5.12 5.06
C THR A 270 2.48 -5.36 3.77
N ASN A 271 3.42 -6.31 3.79
CA ASN A 271 4.03 -6.80 2.55
C ASN A 271 3.00 -7.70 1.85
N TYR A 272 2.07 -7.05 1.17
CA TYR A 272 1.02 -7.67 0.37
C TYR A 272 1.58 -8.65 -0.66
N LEU A 273 2.80 -8.39 -1.14
CA LEU A 273 3.47 -9.21 -2.12
C LEU A 273 4.11 -10.49 -1.55
N GLY A 274 4.36 -10.56 -0.24
CA GLY A 274 4.65 -11.83 0.43
C GLY A 274 3.45 -12.78 0.39
N LEU A 275 2.23 -12.24 0.30
CA LEU A 275 1.01 -13.03 0.04
C LEU A 275 0.84 -13.37 -1.45
N LEU A 276 1.36 -12.56 -2.38
CA LEU A 276 1.34 -12.85 -3.82
C LEU A 276 2.40 -13.87 -4.28
N LEU A 277 3.52 -14.00 -3.57
CA LEU A 277 4.68 -14.77 -4.03
C LEU A 277 4.76 -16.20 -3.49
N GLU A 278 3.92 -16.58 -2.53
CA GLU A 278 3.81 -17.99 -2.14
C GLU A 278 2.79 -18.71 -3.00
N LYS A 279 3.31 -19.60 -3.84
CA LYS A 279 2.54 -20.56 -4.62
C LYS A 279 1.55 -21.28 -3.72
N GLN A 280 0.36 -21.51 -4.28
CA GLN A 280 -0.62 -22.48 -3.79
C GLN A 280 0.01 -23.88 -3.79
N ASP A 281 0.69 -24.24 -2.71
CA ASP A 281 0.99 -25.65 -2.41
C ASP A 281 0.08 -26.07 -1.25
N ALA A 282 -1.22 -26.15 -1.55
CA ALA A 282 -2.20 -27.07 -0.93
C ALA A 282 -3.64 -26.65 -1.30
N GLU A 283 -4.19 -27.23 -2.37
CA GLU A 283 -5.60 -27.61 -2.42
C GLU A 283 -5.64 -29.03 -2.99
N PRO A 284 -6.17 -30.03 -2.27
CA PRO A 284 -6.28 -31.39 -2.74
C PRO A 284 -7.54 -31.58 -3.60
N LEU A 285 -7.40 -32.37 -4.68
CA LEU A 285 -8.46 -32.98 -5.49
C LEU A 285 -9.28 -31.99 -6.34
N GLY A 286 -9.37 -32.07 -7.66
CA GLY A 286 -9.44 -33.27 -8.49
C GLY A 286 -10.76 -33.23 -9.26
N THR A 287 -10.78 -32.64 -10.46
CA THR A 287 -11.71 -33.04 -11.55
C THR A 287 -11.02 -32.76 -12.88
N GLY A 288 -10.94 -33.81 -13.69
CA GLY A 288 -10.01 -33.90 -14.81
C GLY A 288 -10.47 -33.16 -16.06
N LEU A 289 -9.51 -32.51 -16.72
CA LEU A 289 -9.48 -32.33 -18.17
C LEU A 289 -8.02 -32.49 -18.62
N LYS A 290 -7.66 -33.69 -19.09
CA LYS A 290 -6.34 -34.00 -19.66
C LYS A 290 -6.14 -33.18 -20.95
N ARG A 291 -5.37 -32.10 -20.89
CA ARG A 291 -4.83 -31.45 -22.10
C ARG A 291 -3.69 -32.30 -22.67
N ARG A 292 -3.95 -32.97 -23.80
CA ARG A 292 -2.95 -33.68 -24.62
C ARG A 292 -1.83 -32.72 -25.03
N LYS A 293 -0.59 -32.98 -24.60
CA LYS A 293 0.62 -32.32 -25.13
C LYS A 293 0.84 -32.75 -26.59
N LYS A 294 0.83 -31.78 -27.50
CA LYS A 294 1.23 -31.96 -28.91
C LYS A 294 2.77 -32.03 -28.95
N ARG A 295 3.33 -33.22 -29.14
CA ARG A 295 4.77 -33.43 -29.40
C ARG A 295 5.11 -32.87 -30.79
N ARG A 296 6.08 -31.95 -30.87
CA ARG A 296 6.76 -31.59 -32.12
C ARG A 296 7.60 -32.80 -32.56
N LYS A 297 7.36 -33.28 -33.78
CA LYS A 297 8.09 -34.38 -34.42
C LYS A 297 9.18 -33.74 -35.30
N ASN A 298 10.45 -33.96 -34.96
CA ASN A 298 11.57 -33.76 -35.90
C ASN A 298 11.35 -34.71 -37.07
N ARG A 299 11.46 -34.19 -38.30
CA ARG A 299 11.64 -34.99 -39.52
C ARG A 299 13.06 -34.74 -40.01
N GLU A 300 13.93 -35.68 -39.73
CA GLU A 300 15.05 -35.99 -40.62
C GLU A 300 14.45 -36.69 -41.84
N ASN A 301 14.80 -36.22 -43.04
CA ASN A 301 14.60 -36.94 -44.28
C ASN A 301 15.99 -37.12 -44.88
N GLU A 302 16.55 -38.30 -44.72
CA GLU A 302 17.48 -38.86 -45.70
C GLU A 302 16.68 -39.15 -46.98
N GLN A 303 17.14 -38.57 -48.09
CA GLN A 303 16.86 -39.09 -49.43
C GLN A 303 18.20 -39.39 -50.06
N GLY A 304 18.42 -40.67 -50.35
CA GLY A 304 19.49 -41.15 -51.20
C GLY A 304 19.25 -42.61 -51.51
N LEU A 305 18.71 -42.90 -52.69
CA LEU A 305 19.13 -44.01 -53.56
C LEU A 305 18.32 -44.03 -54.88
N SER A 306 19.00 -43.56 -55.92
CA SER A 306 19.04 -44.09 -57.29
C SER A 306 20.41 -43.62 -57.79
N MET A 307 21.37 -44.46 -58.17
CA MET A 307 21.34 -45.84 -58.67
C MET A 307 22.11 -46.84 -57.81
#